data_AF-A0A0Q8DSV5-F1
#
_entry.id   AF-A0A0Q8DSV5-F1
#
_cell.length_a   1.000
_cell.length_b   1.000
_cell.length_c   1.000
_cell.angle_alpha   90.00
_cell.angle_beta   90.00
_cell.angle_gamma   90.00
#
_symmetry.space_group_name_H-M   'P 1'
#
loop_
_entity.id
_entity.type
_entity.pdbx_description
1 polymer ?
#
loop_
_entity_poly.entity_id
_entity_poly.type
_entity_poly.pdbx_seq_one_letter_code
_entity_poly.pdbx_strand_id
1 'polypeptide(L)'
;MAAAHDWARADVPWLAALGADVLADHPGPEALPGLVNELVGQWSAREWCGPDRTARRLARFGPDAAEAAPCLRRFWLHTPHSYERTAYLRALAAIDRDGLEHLYAESLWDCEETTRLLGIASAPTGPETLGRIAVLRDDPMETPEVRAAARTRLAAPTGSG
;
A
#
# COMPACT_ATOMS: atom_id res chain seq x y z
N MET A 1 5.16 17.79 -13.60
CA MET A 1 5.07 18.81 -12.52
C MET A 1 4.72 20.21 -13.02
N ALA A 2 5.24 20.71 -14.16
CA ALA A 2 4.89 22.06 -14.66
C ALA A 2 3.38 22.26 -14.90
N ALA A 3 2.73 21.32 -15.60
CA ALA A 3 1.29 21.37 -15.83
C ALA A 3 0.45 21.38 -14.53
N ALA A 4 0.89 20.66 -13.48
CA ALA A 4 0.19 20.66 -12.19
C ALA A 4 0.26 22.03 -11.50
N HIS A 5 1.39 22.73 -11.60
CA HIS A 5 1.52 24.11 -11.11
C HIS A 5 0.69 25.11 -11.92
N ASP A 6 0.53 24.87 -13.23
CA ASP A 6 -0.35 25.69 -14.07
C ASP A 6 -1.82 25.45 -13.71
N TRP A 7 -2.22 24.20 -13.51
CA TRP A 7 -3.57 23.83 -13.08
C TRP A 7 -3.90 24.40 -11.71
N ALA A 8 -2.99 24.30 -10.73
CA ALA A 8 -3.18 24.82 -9.37
C ALA A 8 -3.40 26.35 -9.33
N ARG A 9 -2.99 27.07 -10.38
CA ARG A 9 -3.16 28.53 -10.52
C ARG A 9 -4.29 28.90 -11.49
N ALA A 10 -5.04 27.94 -12.01
CA ALA A 10 -6.14 28.20 -12.93
C ALA A 10 -7.32 28.85 -12.21
N ASP A 11 -8.01 29.79 -12.88
CA ASP A 11 -9.23 30.41 -12.36
C ASP A 11 -10.43 29.43 -12.28
N VAL A 12 -10.28 28.22 -12.84
CA VAL A 12 -11.29 27.17 -12.84
C VAL A 12 -11.15 26.35 -11.55
N PRO A 13 -12.12 26.42 -10.60
CA PRO A 13 -11.92 25.89 -9.25
C PRO A 13 -11.62 24.39 -9.18
N TRP A 14 -12.27 23.58 -10.02
CA TRP A 14 -12.03 22.13 -10.04
C TRP A 14 -10.64 21.79 -10.59
N LEU A 15 -10.12 22.59 -11.52
CA LEU A 15 -8.79 22.38 -12.12
C LEU A 15 -7.70 22.84 -11.15
N ALA A 16 -7.94 23.94 -10.42
CA ALA A 16 -7.10 24.37 -9.31
C ALA A 16 -7.00 23.32 -8.22
N ALA A 17 -8.14 22.76 -7.79
CA ALA A 17 -8.18 21.67 -6.81
C ALA A 17 -7.40 20.44 -7.30
N LEU A 18 -7.62 20.00 -8.55
CA LEU A 18 -6.89 18.88 -9.12
C LEU A 18 -5.37 19.13 -9.18
N GLY A 19 -4.96 20.33 -9.59
CA GLY A 19 -3.55 20.73 -9.59
C GLY A 19 -2.94 20.67 -8.19
N ALA A 20 -3.65 21.19 -7.20
CA ALA A 20 -3.24 21.14 -5.79
C ALA A 20 -3.13 19.69 -5.27
N ASP A 21 -4.09 18.82 -5.59
CA ASP A 21 -4.06 17.40 -5.22
C ASP A 21 -2.85 16.69 -5.82
N VAL A 22 -2.57 16.92 -7.11
CA VAL A 22 -1.39 16.34 -7.79
C VAL A 22 -0.09 16.84 -7.16
N LEU A 23 0.00 18.12 -6.80
CA LEU A 23 1.19 18.66 -6.13
C LEU A 23 1.35 18.10 -4.72
N ALA A 24 0.26 17.99 -3.97
CA ALA A 24 0.26 17.42 -2.63
C ALA A 24 0.66 15.94 -2.63
N ASP A 25 0.38 15.22 -3.71
CA ASP A 25 0.83 13.84 -3.92
C ASP A 25 2.31 13.72 -4.34
N HIS A 26 2.99 14.85 -4.57
CA HIS A 26 4.42 14.95 -4.89
C HIS A 26 5.16 15.91 -3.95
N PRO A 27 5.13 15.63 -2.63
CA PRO A 27 5.74 16.51 -1.64
C PRO A 27 7.27 16.55 -1.73
N GLY A 28 7.86 17.72 -1.47
CA GLY A 28 9.30 17.87 -1.26
C GLY A 28 9.74 17.34 0.12
N PRO A 29 11.07 17.17 0.35
CA PRO A 29 11.62 16.68 1.63
C PRO A 29 11.14 17.45 2.87
N GLU A 30 10.86 18.74 2.73
CA GLU A 30 10.37 19.62 3.78
C GLU A 30 9.00 19.22 4.35
N ALA A 31 8.20 18.48 3.58
CA ALA A 31 6.87 18.04 3.99
C ALA A 31 6.89 16.79 4.87
N LEU A 32 8.00 16.06 4.91
CA LEU A 32 8.09 14.76 5.59
C LEU A 32 7.68 14.83 7.07
N PRO A 33 8.20 15.74 7.91
CA PRO A 33 7.77 15.84 9.31
C PRO A 33 6.27 16.14 9.44
N GLY A 34 5.71 16.94 8.53
CA GLY A 34 4.28 17.24 8.48
C GLY A 34 3.43 16.00 8.19
N LEU A 35 3.84 15.18 7.23
CA LEU A 35 3.14 13.95 6.85
C LEU A 35 3.21 12.87 7.94
N VAL A 36 4.34 12.76 8.65
CA VAL A 36 4.46 11.87 9.82
C VAL A 36 3.49 12.30 10.92
N ASN A 37 3.46 13.61 11.24
CA ASN A 37 2.53 14.15 12.23
C ASN A 37 1.07 14.01 11.80
N GLU A 38 0.76 14.19 10.51
CA GLU A 38 -0.58 13.97 9.95
C GLU A 38 -1.03 12.52 10.16
N LEU A 39 -0.19 11.54 9.82
CA LEU A 39 -0.52 10.12 10.00
C LEU A 39 -0.76 9.77 11.49
N VAL A 40 0.05 10.31 12.39
CA VAL A 40 -0.11 10.11 13.84
C VAL A 40 -1.39 10.79 14.35
N GLY A 41 -1.71 11.98 13.83
CA GLY A 41 -2.95 12.70 14.11
C GLY A 41 -4.18 11.91 13.68
N GLN A 42 -4.17 11.41 12.44
CA GLN A 42 -5.23 10.55 11.86
C GLN A 42 -5.47 9.31 12.74
N TRP A 43 -4.40 8.65 13.19
CA TRP A 43 -4.52 7.49 14.09
C TRP A 43 -5.19 7.89 15.42
N SER A 44 -4.73 8.99 16.02
CA SER A 44 -5.22 9.46 17.32
C SER A 44 -6.68 9.91 17.26
N ALA A 45 -7.08 10.52 16.14
CA ALA A 45 -8.45 10.92 15.86
C ALA A 45 -9.35 9.74 15.43
N ARG A 46 -8.79 8.54 15.23
CA ARG A 46 -9.49 7.36 14.70
C ARG A 46 -10.12 7.64 13.33
N GLU A 47 -9.41 8.38 12.50
CA GLU A 47 -9.77 8.58 11.11
C GLU A 47 -9.46 7.31 10.33
N TRP A 48 -10.51 6.62 9.89
CA TRP A 48 -10.37 5.35 9.17
C TRP A 48 -10.44 5.52 7.65
N CYS A 49 -10.90 6.65 7.15
CA CYS A 49 -11.05 6.89 5.71
C CYS A 49 -10.14 8.04 5.28
N GLY A 50 -9.19 7.76 4.38
CA GLY A 50 -8.27 8.74 3.83
C GLY A 50 -6.81 8.68 4.30
N PRO A 51 -6.39 8.01 5.40
CA PRO A 51 -4.98 7.93 5.74
C PRO A 51 -4.14 7.18 4.69
N ASP A 52 -4.79 6.43 3.78
CA ASP A 52 -4.17 5.83 2.60
C ASP A 52 -3.47 6.87 1.68
N ARG A 53 -4.01 8.10 1.60
CA ARG A 53 -3.37 9.23 0.89
C ARG A 53 -2.06 9.63 1.54
N THR A 54 -2.06 9.80 2.86
CA THR A 54 -0.86 10.11 3.65
C THR A 54 0.19 9.00 3.48
N ALA A 55 -0.23 7.74 3.55
CA ALA A 55 0.64 6.59 3.32
C ALA A 55 1.30 6.59 1.93
N ARG A 56 0.54 6.88 0.87
CA ARG A 56 1.10 7.00 -0.49
C ARG A 56 2.14 8.10 -0.62
N ARG A 57 1.92 9.24 0.05
CA ARG A 57 2.88 10.36 0.08
C ARG A 57 4.15 9.98 0.84
N LEU A 58 4.01 9.37 2.01
CA LEU A 58 5.12 8.87 2.82
C LEU A 58 5.98 7.83 2.08
N ALA A 59 5.35 6.93 1.31
CA ALA A 59 6.04 5.92 0.51
C ALA A 59 7.11 6.51 -0.44
N ARG A 60 6.94 7.76 -0.90
CA ARG A 60 7.87 8.40 -1.83
C ARG A 60 9.20 8.79 -1.21
N PHE A 61 9.25 8.95 0.10
CA PHE A 61 10.47 9.26 0.84
C PHE A 61 11.28 8.00 1.14
N GLY A 62 10.72 6.80 0.93
CA GLY A 62 11.40 5.54 1.16
C GLY A 62 11.97 5.46 2.59
N PRO A 63 13.24 5.04 2.78
CA PRO A 63 13.86 4.91 4.10
C PRO A 63 13.85 6.19 4.95
N ASP A 64 13.80 7.38 4.34
CA ASP A 64 13.77 8.64 5.09
C ASP A 64 12.48 8.77 5.94
N ALA A 65 11.40 8.07 5.56
CA ALA A 65 10.14 8.03 6.31
C ALA A 65 10.07 6.90 7.36
N ALA A 66 11.22 6.38 7.84
CA ALA A 66 11.28 5.31 8.85
C ALA A 66 10.41 5.57 10.09
N GLU A 67 10.31 6.83 10.54
CA GLU A 67 9.50 7.23 11.69
C GLU A 67 7.99 6.92 11.51
N ALA A 68 7.49 6.85 10.27
CA ALA A 68 6.10 6.52 9.99
C ALA A 68 5.78 5.02 10.11
N ALA A 69 6.79 4.14 10.01
CA ALA A 69 6.58 2.69 9.89
C ALA A 69 5.74 2.08 11.04
N PRO A 70 5.96 2.40 12.33
CA PRO A 70 5.13 1.87 13.41
C PRO A 70 3.67 2.32 13.33
N CYS A 71 3.38 3.52 12.81
CA CYS A 71 2.01 4.00 12.63
C CYS A 71 1.34 3.33 11.42
N LEU A 72 2.07 3.17 10.32
CA LEU A 72 1.59 2.45 9.13
C LEU A 72 1.25 0.98 9.45
N ARG A 73 2.08 0.30 10.26
CA ARG A 73 1.80 -1.08 10.72
C ARG A 73 0.51 -1.14 11.54
N ARG A 74 0.27 -0.16 12.43
CA ARG A 74 -0.98 -0.07 13.20
C ARG A 74 -2.19 0.14 12.30
N PHE A 75 -2.10 1.03 11.31
CA PHE A 75 -3.17 1.21 10.34
C PHE A 75 -3.45 -0.06 9.55
N TRP A 76 -2.43 -0.73 9.04
CA TRP A 76 -2.60 -1.99 8.31
C TRP A 76 -3.32 -3.05 9.16
N LEU A 77 -2.93 -3.20 10.44
CA LEU A 77 -3.49 -4.19 11.37
C LEU A 77 -4.92 -3.86 11.82
N HIS A 78 -5.25 -2.58 12.00
CA HIS A 78 -6.49 -2.18 12.66
C HIS A 78 -7.51 -1.49 11.76
N THR A 79 -7.16 -1.14 10.53
CA THR A 79 -8.12 -0.52 9.62
C THR A 79 -9.29 -1.46 9.35
N PRO A 80 -10.54 -0.99 9.48
CA PRO A 80 -11.71 -1.75 9.05
C PRO A 80 -11.88 -1.75 7.52
N HIS A 81 -11.08 -0.95 6.80
CA HIS A 81 -11.23 -0.73 5.37
C HIS A 81 -10.13 -1.45 4.57
N SER A 82 -10.48 -2.58 3.95
CA SER A 82 -9.56 -3.38 3.14
C SER A 82 -8.95 -2.58 1.97
N TYR A 83 -9.72 -1.66 1.37
CA TYR A 83 -9.27 -0.85 0.24
C TYR A 83 -8.06 0.04 0.55
N GLU A 84 -7.78 0.33 1.83
CA GLU A 84 -6.62 1.13 2.24
C GLU A 84 -5.37 0.28 2.49
N ARG A 85 -5.52 -1.03 2.78
CA ARG A 85 -4.40 -1.88 3.22
C ARG A 85 -3.29 -1.99 2.18
N THR A 86 -3.63 -2.00 0.89
CA THR A 86 -2.64 -1.94 -0.19
C THR A 86 -1.73 -0.72 -0.07
N ALA A 87 -2.27 0.45 0.29
CA ALA A 87 -1.50 1.68 0.41
C ALA A 87 -0.53 1.61 1.59
N TYR A 88 -0.99 1.12 2.75
CA TYR A 88 -0.13 0.94 3.93
C TYR A 88 0.98 -0.08 3.68
N LEU A 89 0.66 -1.22 3.04
CA LEU A 89 1.64 -2.26 2.74
C LEU A 89 2.69 -1.79 1.74
N ARG A 90 2.30 -1.02 0.70
CA ARG A 90 3.24 -0.41 -0.25
C ARG A 90 4.13 0.63 0.42
N ALA A 91 3.56 1.46 1.30
CA ALA A 91 4.33 2.45 2.05
C ALA A 91 5.37 1.78 2.95
N LEU A 92 4.97 0.73 3.70
CA LEU A 92 5.89 -0.07 4.48
C LEU A 92 6.99 -0.67 3.62
N ALA A 93 6.65 -1.32 2.51
CA ALA A 93 7.64 -1.92 1.59
C ALA A 93 8.61 -0.90 0.97
N ALA A 94 8.20 0.36 0.81
CA ALA A 94 9.08 1.43 0.34
C ALA A 94 10.02 1.95 1.43
N ILE A 95 9.52 2.01 2.67
CA ILE A 95 10.25 2.53 3.84
C ILE A 95 11.26 1.50 4.37
N ASP A 96 10.78 0.30 4.68
CA ASP A 96 11.55 -0.79 5.24
C ASP A 96 10.90 -2.13 4.90
N ARG A 97 11.61 -2.95 4.12
CA ARG A 97 11.13 -4.26 3.69
C ARG A 97 11.28 -5.33 4.77
N ASP A 98 12.06 -5.06 5.81
CA ASP A 98 12.33 -6.05 6.84
C ASP A 98 11.08 -6.26 7.72
N GLY A 99 10.80 -7.52 8.06
CA GLY A 99 9.68 -7.87 8.93
C GLY A 99 8.29 -7.68 8.30
N LEU A 100 8.16 -7.73 6.97
CA LEU A 100 6.87 -7.67 6.26
C LEU A 100 6.31 -9.06 5.91
N GLU A 101 7.04 -10.13 6.19
CA GLU A 101 6.71 -11.51 5.80
C GLU A 101 5.31 -11.92 6.27
N HIS A 102 4.98 -11.62 7.54
CA HIS A 102 3.66 -11.90 8.09
C HIS A 102 2.56 -11.08 7.41
N LEU A 103 2.81 -9.79 7.13
CA LEU A 103 1.83 -8.92 6.47
C LEU A 103 1.54 -9.41 5.04
N TYR A 104 2.58 -9.86 4.32
CA TYR A 104 2.40 -10.45 2.99
C TYR A 104 1.67 -11.79 3.02
N ALA A 105 1.96 -12.65 4.00
CA ALA A 105 1.21 -13.88 4.18
C ALA A 105 -0.27 -13.60 4.43
N GLU A 106 -0.59 -12.78 5.45
CA GLU A 106 -1.96 -12.38 5.80
C GLU A 106 -2.71 -11.72 4.63
N SER A 107 -2.00 -10.98 3.77
CA SER A 107 -2.58 -10.35 2.57
C SER A 107 -3.24 -11.33 1.60
N LEU A 108 -2.92 -12.63 1.66
CA LEU A 108 -3.56 -13.68 0.86
C LEU A 108 -5.02 -13.96 1.25
N TRP A 109 -5.45 -13.48 2.42
CA TRP A 109 -6.83 -13.58 2.90
C TRP A 109 -7.59 -12.25 2.80
N ASP A 110 -6.99 -11.21 2.22
CA ASP A 110 -7.62 -9.91 2.13
C ASP A 110 -8.76 -9.89 1.10
N CYS A 111 -9.77 -9.05 1.34
CA CYS A 111 -10.87 -8.85 0.39
C CYS A 111 -10.42 -8.06 -0.84
N GLU A 112 -9.45 -7.15 -0.66
CA GLU A 112 -8.95 -6.28 -1.71
C GLU A 112 -8.05 -7.07 -2.67
N GLU A 113 -8.39 -7.04 -3.96
CA GLU A 113 -7.66 -7.75 -5.01
C GLU A 113 -6.17 -7.33 -5.02
N THR A 114 -5.93 -6.03 -4.95
CA THR A 114 -4.56 -5.48 -5.01
C THR A 114 -3.71 -5.88 -3.80
N THR A 115 -4.32 -6.08 -2.64
CA THR A 115 -3.64 -6.61 -1.45
C THR A 115 -3.27 -8.08 -1.65
N ARG A 116 -4.19 -8.90 -2.16
CA ARG A 116 -3.92 -10.32 -2.48
C ARG A 116 -2.80 -10.48 -3.51
N LEU A 117 -2.78 -9.63 -4.55
CA LEU A 117 -1.70 -9.63 -5.54
C LEU A 117 -0.33 -9.34 -4.92
N LEU A 118 -0.23 -8.40 -3.98
CA LEU A 118 1.01 -8.14 -3.23
C LEU A 118 1.41 -9.33 -2.37
N GLY A 119 0.45 -9.97 -1.72
CA GLY A 119 0.67 -11.20 -0.95
C GLY A 119 1.23 -12.33 -1.82
N ILE A 120 0.63 -12.59 -2.98
CA ILE A 120 1.11 -13.63 -3.93
C ILE A 120 2.55 -13.35 -4.37
N ALA A 121 2.86 -12.09 -4.66
CA ALA A 121 4.18 -11.70 -5.13
C ALA A 121 5.28 -11.83 -4.06
N SER A 122 4.95 -11.57 -2.79
CA SER A 122 5.97 -11.26 -1.77
C SER A 122 5.92 -12.15 -0.54
N ALA A 123 4.86 -12.94 -0.33
CA ALA A 123 4.76 -13.80 0.84
C ALA A 123 5.86 -14.87 0.84
N PRO A 124 6.42 -15.19 2.03
CA PRO A 124 7.47 -16.18 2.16
C PRO A 124 7.02 -17.54 1.61
N THR A 125 7.94 -18.27 1.01
CA THR A 125 7.63 -19.61 0.51
C THR A 125 7.48 -20.56 1.69
N GLY A 126 6.26 -21.06 1.91
CA GLY A 126 5.96 -22.06 2.93
C GLY A 126 4.72 -22.89 2.56
N PRO A 127 4.51 -24.06 3.17
CA PRO A 127 3.38 -24.94 2.84
C PRO A 127 2.02 -24.25 2.97
N GLU A 128 1.82 -23.46 4.02
CA GLU A 128 0.58 -22.71 4.25
C GLU A 128 0.36 -21.65 3.18
N THR A 129 1.38 -20.82 2.91
CA THR A 129 1.34 -19.78 1.88
C THR A 129 1.07 -20.37 0.50
N LEU A 130 1.81 -21.41 0.10
CA LEU A 130 1.62 -22.07 -1.20
C LEU A 130 0.26 -22.76 -1.29
N GLY A 131 -0.21 -23.38 -0.20
CA GLY A 131 -1.55 -23.95 -0.11
C GLY A 131 -2.63 -22.90 -0.32
N ARG A 132 -2.52 -21.74 0.34
CA ARG A 132 -3.46 -20.63 0.16
C ARG A 132 -3.41 -20.07 -1.27
N ILE A 133 -2.22 -19.91 -1.86
CA ILE A 133 -2.09 -19.47 -3.26
C ILE A 133 -2.72 -20.47 -4.23
N ALA A 134 -2.62 -21.78 -3.97
CA ALA A 134 -3.32 -22.81 -4.76
C ALA A 134 -4.84 -22.69 -4.66
N VAL A 135 -5.37 -22.37 -3.48
CA VAL A 135 -6.81 -22.07 -3.33
C VAL A 135 -7.21 -20.85 -4.18
N LEU A 136 -6.45 -19.75 -4.12
CA LEU A 136 -6.72 -18.55 -4.93
C LEU A 136 -6.68 -18.85 -6.44
N ARG A 137 -5.74 -19.70 -6.89
CA ARG A 137 -5.64 -20.14 -8.29
C ARG A 137 -6.92 -20.82 -8.79
N ASP A 138 -7.48 -21.70 -7.97
CA ASP A 138 -8.53 -22.63 -8.33
C ASP A 138 -9.95 -22.09 -8.03
N ASP A 139 -10.05 -21.03 -7.24
CA ASP A 139 -11.32 -20.38 -6.91
C ASP A 139 -11.99 -19.79 -8.17
N PRO A 140 -13.19 -20.26 -8.57
CA PRO A 140 -13.89 -19.75 -9.73
C PRO A 140 -14.45 -18.34 -9.54
N MET A 141 -14.64 -17.88 -8.30
CA MET A 141 -15.13 -16.54 -7.98
C MET A 141 -14.01 -15.50 -7.88
N GLU A 142 -12.77 -15.96 -7.92
CA GLU A 142 -11.59 -15.09 -7.88
C GLU A 142 -11.35 -14.37 -9.22
N THR A 143 -10.73 -13.18 -9.14
CA THR A 143 -10.41 -12.38 -10.32
C THR A 143 -9.41 -13.09 -11.25
N PRO A 144 -9.53 -12.93 -12.57
CA PRO A 144 -8.58 -13.51 -13.53
C PRO A 144 -7.12 -13.17 -13.23
N GLU A 145 -6.86 -11.94 -12.78
CA GLU A 145 -5.56 -11.39 -12.44
C GLU A 145 -4.94 -12.11 -11.24
N VAL A 146 -5.70 -12.27 -10.15
CA VAL A 146 -5.22 -12.99 -8.95
C VAL A 146 -4.95 -14.45 -9.29
N ARG A 147 -5.86 -15.10 -10.04
CA ARG A 147 -5.66 -16.49 -10.48
C ARG A 147 -4.42 -16.64 -11.37
N ALA A 148 -4.16 -15.68 -12.27
CA ALA A 148 -3.00 -15.68 -13.14
C ALA A 148 -1.69 -15.48 -12.37
N ALA A 149 -1.67 -14.54 -11.42
CA ALA A 149 -0.55 -14.32 -10.52
C ALA A 149 -0.26 -15.59 -9.69
N ALA A 150 -1.30 -16.22 -9.15
CA ALA A 150 -1.19 -17.46 -8.38
C ALA A 150 -0.63 -18.63 -9.20
N ARG A 151 -1.10 -18.82 -10.45
CA ARG A 151 -0.53 -19.81 -11.39
C ARG A 151 0.97 -19.57 -11.60
N THR A 152 1.34 -18.33 -11.87
CA THR A 152 2.72 -17.93 -12.12
C THR A 152 3.60 -18.20 -10.90
N ARG A 153 3.13 -17.84 -9.71
CA ARG A 153 3.85 -18.03 -8.45
C ARG A 153 4.07 -19.50 -8.09
N LEU A 154 3.11 -20.37 -8.40
CA LEU A 154 3.20 -21.82 -8.14
C LEU A 154 4.04 -22.58 -9.17
N ALA A 155 4.18 -22.04 -10.38
CA ALA A 155 5.04 -22.61 -11.42
C ALA A 155 6.52 -22.22 -11.25
N ALA A 156 6.80 -21.16 -10.49
CA ALA A 156 8.17 -20.75 -10.19
C ALA A 156 8.88 -21.83 -9.36
N PRO A 157 10.14 -22.18 -9.70
CA PRO A 157 10.90 -23.14 -8.91
C PRO A 157 11.03 -22.61 -7.48
N THR A 158 10.83 -23.48 -6.48
CA THR A 158 11.08 -23.13 -5.07
C THR A 158 12.57 -22.87 -4.92
N GLY A 159 12.97 -21.60 -4.96
CA GLY A 159 14.34 -21.17 -4.76
C GLY A 159 14.90 -21.80 -3.48
N SER A 160 16.00 -22.53 -3.61
CA SER A 160 16.81 -22.99 -2.50
C SER A 160 17.62 -21.80 -2.00
N GLY A 161 17.42 -21.40 -0.74
CA GLY A 161 18.15 -20.30 -0.10
C GLY A 161 17.42 -19.80 1.12
#